data_AF-A0AAP5J5L2-F1
#
_entry.id   AF-A0AAP5J5L2-F1
#
_cell.length_a   1.000
_cell.length_b   1.000
_cell.length_c   1.000
_cell.angle_alpha   90.00
_cell.angle_beta   90.00
_cell.angle_gamma   90.00
#
_symmetry.space_group_name_H-M   'P 1'
#
loop_
_entity.id
_entity.type
_entity.pdbx_description
1 polymer ?
#
loop_
_entity_poly.entity_id
_entity_poly.type
_entity_poly.pdbx_seq_one_letter_code
_entity_poly.pdbx_strand_id
1 'polypeptide(L)' 'VLTIKGECVHQGRTTCVMDVDITNQEGRNVCKATFTMFVTGQRSEERRVSI' A
#
# COMPACT_ATOMS: atom_id res chain seq x y z
N VAL A 1 -8.42 16.16 -0.61
CA VAL A 1 -8.35 14.69 -0.46
C VAL A 1 -7.15 14.21 -1.26
N LEU A 2 -6.32 13.34 -0.68
CA LEU A 2 -5.23 12.68 -1.41
C LEU A 2 -5.65 11.25 -1.73
N THR A 3 -5.37 10.80 -2.94
CA THR A 3 -5.59 9.41 -3.36
C THR A 3 -4.24 8.71 -3.38
N ILE A 4 -4.15 7.56 -2.73
CA ILE A 4 -2.94 6.75 -2.65
C ILE A 4 -3.20 5.44 -3.40
N LYS A 5 -2.35 5.13 -4.37
CA LYS A 5 -2.37 3.84 -5.08
C LYS A 5 -1.03 3.16 -4.85
N GLY A 6 -1.07 1.89 -4.46
CA GLY A 6 0.13 1.08 -4.23
C GLY A 6 0.13 -0.17 -5.09
N GLU A 7 1.27 -0.50 -5.66
CA GLU A 7 1.54 -1.74 -6.39
C GLU A 7 2.57 -2.56 -5.61
N CYS A 8 2.26 -3.84 -5.36
CA CYS A 8 3.20 -4.76 -4.72
C CYS A 8 4.19 -5.26 -5.76
N VAL A 9 5.36 -4.62 -5.84
CA VAL A 9 6.40 -4.95 -6.82
C VAL A 9 7.27 -6.13 -6.38
N HIS A 10 7.26 -6.44 -5.07
CA HIS A 10 7.88 -7.66 -4.55
C HIS A 10 7.06 -8.25 -3.41
N GLN A 11 6.64 -9.51 -3.55
CA GLN A 11 5.82 -10.22 -2.57
C GLN A 11 6.59 -11.38 -1.92
N GLY A 12 7.38 -11.07 -0.89
CA GLY A 12 8.02 -12.06 -0.05
C GLY A 12 7.07 -12.67 0.99
N ARG A 13 7.54 -13.70 1.69
CA ARG A 13 6.75 -14.43 2.71
C ARG A 13 6.44 -13.58 3.95
N THR A 14 7.40 -12.80 4.41
CA THR A 14 7.30 -11.96 5.63
C THR A 14 7.50 -10.48 5.34
N THR A 15 7.94 -10.12 4.14
CA THR A 15 8.22 -8.74 3.75
C THR A 15 7.74 -8.53 2.33
N CYS A 16 7.08 -7.41 2.07
CA CYS A 16 6.76 -6.96 0.71
C CYS A 16 7.30 -5.56 0.46
N VAL A 17 7.54 -5.26 -0.81
CA VAL A 17 7.92 -3.93 -1.30
C VAL A 17 6.77 -3.39 -2.13
N MET A 18 6.29 -2.22 -1.74
CA MET A 18 5.19 -1.51 -2.39
C MET A 18 5.72 -0.25 -3.04
N ASP A 19 5.47 -0.08 -4.33
CA ASP A 19 5.63 1.21 -5.00
C ASP A 19 4.31 1.97 -4.91
N VAL A 20 4.38 3.26 -4.57
CA VAL A 20 3.21 4.06 -4.22
C VAL A 20 3.22 5.37 -4.98
N ASP A 21 2.09 5.66 -5.61
CA ASP A 21 1.75 6.94 -6.22
C ASP A 21 0.71 7.65 -5.37
N ILE A 22 1.01 8.90 -4.98
CA ILE A 22 0.08 9.78 -4.28
C ILE A 22 -0.34 10.89 -5.24
N THR A 23 -1.64 11.04 -5.45
CA THR A 23 -2.21 12.07 -6.33
C THR A 23 -3.16 13.00 -5.57
N ASN A 24 -3.19 14.27 -5.95
CA ASN A 24 -4.19 15.22 -5.45
C ASN A 24 -5.53 15.09 -6.21
N GLN A 25 -6.52 15.92 -5.86
CA GLN A 25 -7.85 15.93 -6.47
C GLN A 25 -7.87 16.32 -7.96
N GLU A 26 -6.81 16.95 -8.45
CA GLU A 26 -6.66 17.29 -9.88
C GLU A 26 -6.02 16.13 -10.66
N GLY A 27 -5.76 14.99 -10.01
CA GLY A 27 -5.08 13.84 -10.60
C GLY A 27 -3.57 14.05 -10.77
N ARG A 28 -3.00 15.15 -10.27
CA ARG A 28 -1.56 15.39 -10.35
C ARG A 28 -0.84 14.53 -9.33
N ASN A 29 0.22 13.85 -9.78
CA ASN A 29 1.14 13.16 -8.89
C ASN A 29 1.87 14.19 -8.01
N VAL A 30 1.75 14.03 -6.69
CA VAL A 30 2.40 14.90 -5.71
C VAL A 30 3.57 14.22 -5.02
N CYS A 31 3.61 12.89 -5.03
CA CYS A 31 4.68 12.11 -4.42
C CYS A 31 4.71 10.70 -5.01
N LYS A 32 5.93 10.17 -5.15
CA LYS A 32 6.23 8.74 -5.34
C LYS A 32 7.03 8.25 -4.16
N ALA A 33 6.70 7.07 -3.65
CA ALA A 33 7.42 6.46 -2.54
C ALA A 33 7.50 4.94 -2.72
N THR A 34 8.48 4.34 -2.06
CA THR A 34 8.59 2.88 -1.93
C THR A 34 8.50 2.54 -0.45
N PHE A 35 7.59 1.65 -0.08
CA PHE A 35 7.45 1.14 1.28
C PHE A 35 7.91 -0.30 1.36
N THR A 36 8.78 -0.60 2.33
CA THR A 36 9.05 -1.98 2.74
C THR A 36 8.15 -2.29 3.92
N MET A 37 7.28 -3.30 3.78
CA MET A 37 6.29 -3.64 4.79
C MET A 37 6.56 -5.04 5.36
N PHE A 38 6.38 -5.20 6.67
CA PHE A 38 6.39 -6.50 7.31
C PHE A 38 4.98 -7.11 7.29
N VAL A 39 4.85 -8.31 6.74
CA VAL A 39 3.58 -9.03 6.62
C VAL A 39 3.33 -9.79 7.92
N THR A 40 2.35 -9.32 8.70
CA THR A 40 1.98 -9.92 9.99
C THR A 40 1.06 -11.14 9.86
N GLY A 41 0.53 -11.39 8.67
CA GLY A 41 -0.31 -12.55 8.36
C GLY A 41 -1.16 -12.32 7.11
N GLN A 42 -1.86 -13.38 6.67
CA GLN A 42 -2.86 -13.25 5.62
C GLN A 42 -4.14 -12.64 6.19
N ARG A 43 -4.76 -11.73 5.42
CA ARG A 43 -6.08 -11.21 5.72
C ARG A 43 -7.10 -12.35 5.55
N SER A 44 -7.86 -12.65 6.59
CA SER A 44 -9.08 -13.45 6.50
C SER A 44 -10.28 -12.54 6.81
N GLU A 45 -11.47 -12.86 6.27
CA GLU A 45 -12.68 -12.10 6.56
C GLU A 45 -13.06 -12.14 8.05
N GLU A 46 -12.67 -13.19 8.76
CA GLU A 46 -12.82 -13.34 10.21
C GLU A 46 -11.97 -12.32 11.00
N ARG A 47 -10.85 -11.86 10.42
CA ARG A 47 -9.92 -10.88 11.02
C ARG A 47 -10.19 -9.48 10.51
N ARG A 48 -11.44 -9.03 10.62
CA ARG A 48 -11.84 -7.69 10.19
C ARG A 48 -11.32 -6.63 11.16
N VAL A 49 -10.32 -5.86 10.73
CA VAL A 49 -9.94 -4.62 11.41
C VAL A 49 -10.97 -3.56 11.04
N SER A 50 -11.72 -3.06 12.02
CA SER A 50 -12.54 -1.85 11.88
C SER A 50 -11.62 -0.64 11.90
N ILE A 51 -11.58 0.09 10.77
CA ILE A 51 -10.88 1.36 10.60
C ILE A 51 -11.92 2.47 10.59
#